data_AF-A0A961NEF1-F1
#
_entry.id   AF-A0A961NEF1-F1
#
_cell.length_a   1.000
_cell.length_b   1.000
_cell.length_c   1.000
_cell.angle_alpha   90.00
_cell.angle_beta   90.00
_cell.angle_gamma   90.00
#
_symmetry.space_group_name_H-M   'P 1'
#
loop_
_entity.id
_entity.type
_entity.pdbx_description
1 polymer ?
#
loop_
_entity_poly.entity_id
_entity_poly.type
_entity_poly.pdbx_seq_one_letter_code
_entity_poly.pdbx_strand_id
1 'polypeptide(L)'
;MATASPAYDVSTAHPAAPVRAARDPRLDFYRGIAMFIILVAHIPNNRWANWIPARFGYSDAAEIFVFCSGMASAIAFGGAFASRGWLMGTARVLFRVWQVYWAHICLFFFVAMSLAALDLHGGHDGSYIESLNLQHFFDDPAPQIVGLFTLSYVPNYFDILPMYLVVLAMMPLVMALARVSLWAVAAFCLATWGAANLGLLALPAEPWSDRPWFFNPFGWQLLFFTGFAFMRGWLPQPPVSATLVWLCAAFLVLSAPFASWKVFLWVEAANGTLADLIRSAWPPTEPWRDKTPFGLLRFVHFLALAYLAWVAAGPGGRRLAAPGEGPGARL
;
A
#
# COMPACT_ATOMS: atom_id res chain seq x y z
N MET A 1 4.39 66.01 -42.12
CA MET A 1 5.16 65.25 -41.12
C MET A 1 4.25 64.94 -39.95
N ALA A 2 4.21 63.66 -39.56
CA ALA A 2 3.64 63.06 -38.35
C ALA A 2 2.11 63.14 -38.13
N THR A 3 1.40 62.15 -38.66
CA THR A 3 0.10 61.69 -38.16
C THR A 3 0.33 60.62 -37.08
N ALA A 4 -0.19 60.84 -35.87
CA ALA A 4 -0.11 59.91 -34.75
C ALA A 4 -1.04 58.71 -34.97
N SER A 5 -0.50 57.49 -34.94
CA SER A 5 -1.27 56.25 -34.93
C SER A 5 -1.81 55.96 -33.52
N PRO A 6 -3.06 55.48 -33.36
CA PRO A 6 -3.59 55.09 -32.07
C PRO A 6 -2.98 53.76 -31.63
N ALA A 7 -2.54 53.69 -30.36
CA ALA A 7 -2.07 52.46 -29.75
C ALA A 7 -3.24 51.51 -29.53
N TYR A 8 -3.21 50.34 -30.18
CA TYR A 8 -4.08 49.22 -29.85
C TYR A 8 -3.60 48.60 -28.54
N ASP A 9 -4.38 48.77 -27.47
CA ASP A 9 -4.17 48.08 -26.20
C ASP A 9 -4.69 46.64 -26.33
N VAL A 10 -3.79 45.72 -26.69
CA VAL A 10 -4.09 44.29 -26.71
C VAL A 10 -4.03 43.82 -25.26
N SER A 11 -5.18 43.86 -24.57
CA SER A 11 -5.38 43.18 -23.29
C SER A 11 -5.09 41.69 -23.47
N THR A 12 -3.87 41.29 -23.09
CA THR A 12 -3.47 39.89 -22.99
C THR A 12 -4.20 39.27 -21.81
N ALA A 13 -5.37 38.69 -22.07
CA ALA A 13 -6.03 37.82 -21.09
C ALA A 13 -5.09 36.63 -20.84
N HIS A 14 -4.34 36.68 -19.72
CA HIS A 14 -3.58 35.54 -19.26
C HIS A 14 -4.55 34.38 -19.04
N PRO A 15 -4.34 33.21 -19.67
CA PRO A 15 -5.14 32.04 -19.36
C PRO A 15 -5.00 31.77 -17.86
N ALA A 16 -6.13 31.72 -17.15
CA ALA A 16 -6.17 31.43 -15.73
C ALA A 16 -5.32 30.17 -15.48
N ALA A 17 -4.34 30.29 -14.58
CA ALA A 17 -3.50 29.16 -14.19
C ALA A 17 -4.44 28.00 -13.80
N PRO A 18 -4.19 26.77 -14.29
CA PRO A 18 -5.04 25.64 -13.96
C PRO A 18 -5.12 25.55 -12.44
N VAL A 19 -6.33 25.66 -11.90
CA VAL A 19 -6.59 25.50 -10.47
C VAL A 19 -6.01 24.14 -10.09
N ARG A 20 -4.85 24.15 -9.42
CA ARG A 20 -4.22 22.94 -8.93
C ARG A 20 -5.27 22.26 -8.06
N ALA A 21 -5.72 21.07 -8.46
CA ALA A 21 -6.62 20.26 -7.65
C ALA A 21 -6.07 20.25 -6.22
N ALA A 22 -6.86 20.69 -5.25
CA ALA A 22 -6.42 20.83 -3.88
C ALA A 22 -5.84 19.50 -3.41
N ARG A 23 -4.56 19.51 -3.03
CA ARG A 23 -3.83 18.34 -2.54
C ARG A 23 -4.53 17.85 -1.27
N ASP A 24 -4.87 16.57 -1.19
CA ASP A 24 -5.53 16.02 0.01
C ASP A 24 -4.48 15.76 1.10
N PRO A 25 -4.43 16.58 2.18
CA PRO A 25 -3.38 16.48 3.20
C PRO A 25 -3.43 15.15 3.96
N ARG A 26 -4.59 14.48 3.97
CA ARG A 26 -4.73 13.15 4.60
C ARG A 26 -3.85 12.13 3.89
N LEU A 27 -3.80 12.17 2.56
CA LEU A 27 -2.99 11.24 1.78
C LEU A 27 -1.51 11.44 2.08
N ASP A 28 -1.03 12.68 2.13
CA ASP A 28 0.38 12.95 2.42
C ASP A 28 0.74 12.52 3.84
N PHE A 29 -0.10 12.86 4.82
CA PHE A 29 0.11 12.51 6.22
C PHE A 29 0.16 10.99 6.44
N TYR A 30 -0.87 10.25 5.99
CA TYR A 30 -0.92 8.80 6.21
C TYR A 30 0.11 8.03 5.38
N ARG A 31 0.50 8.53 4.20
CA ARG A 31 1.65 7.97 3.49
C ARG A 31 2.95 8.21 4.24
N GLY A 32 3.14 9.42 4.78
CA GLY A 32 4.31 9.78 5.59
C GLY A 32 4.42 8.90 6.83
N ILE A 33 3.32 8.71 7.57
CA ILE A 33 3.32 7.86 8.76
C ILE A 33 3.58 6.39 8.41
N ALA A 34 3.03 5.90 7.29
CA ALA A 34 3.31 4.54 6.83
C ALA A 34 4.80 4.34 6.50
N MET A 35 5.42 5.28 5.78
CA MET A 35 6.85 5.23 5.47
C MET A 35 7.71 5.28 6.73
N PHE A 36 7.35 6.13 7.70
CA PHE A 36 8.06 6.20 8.97
C PHE A 36 7.95 4.89 9.77
N ILE A 37 6.75 4.29 9.85
CA ILE A 37 6.56 2.99 10.52
C ILE A 37 7.35 1.89 9.82
N ILE A 38 7.36 1.87 8.47
CA ILE A 38 8.14 0.91 7.69
C ILE A 38 9.63 1.07 8.00
N LEU A 39 10.16 2.29 8.00
CA LEU A 39 11.55 2.55 8.39
C LEU A 39 11.86 1.99 9.79
N VAL A 40 11.03 2.33 10.79
CA VAL A 40 11.20 1.85 12.16
C VAL A 40 11.19 0.31 12.22
N ALA A 41 10.31 -0.33 11.45
CA ALA A 41 10.15 -1.78 11.41
C ALA A 41 11.31 -2.52 10.73
N HIS A 42 12.08 -1.84 9.88
CA HIS A 42 13.11 -2.46 9.03
C HIS A 42 14.54 -2.07 9.40
N ILE A 43 14.74 -1.26 10.45
CA ILE A 43 16.08 -1.05 11.02
C ILE A 43 16.40 -2.23 11.97
N PRO A 44 17.47 -2.99 11.72
CA PRO A 44 17.88 -4.09 12.59
C PRO A 44 18.07 -3.64 14.04
N ASN A 45 17.71 -4.50 15.00
CA ASN A 45 17.84 -4.24 16.44
C ASN A 45 17.10 -2.99 16.97
N ASN A 46 16.18 -2.42 16.18
CA ASN A 46 15.41 -1.27 16.62
C ASN A 46 14.34 -1.66 17.65
N ARG A 47 14.52 -1.24 18.91
CA ARG A 47 13.57 -1.53 20.00
C ARG A 47 12.18 -0.96 19.74
N TRP A 48 12.07 0.14 18.99
CA TRP A 48 10.79 0.74 18.60
C TRP A 48 9.96 -0.16 17.69
N ALA A 49 10.57 -1.12 16.98
CA ALA A 49 9.86 -2.11 16.18
C ALA A 49 8.95 -3.04 17.01
N ASN A 50 9.11 -3.07 18.33
CA ASN A 50 8.22 -3.79 19.26
C ASN A 50 6.97 -2.99 19.68
N TRP A 51 6.83 -1.76 19.18
CA TRP A 51 5.78 -0.81 19.56
C TRP A 51 5.08 -0.16 18.35
N ILE A 52 5.33 -0.67 17.14
CA ILE A 52 4.61 -0.27 15.94
C ILE A 52 3.19 -0.88 15.90
N PRO A 53 2.23 -0.29 15.15
CA PRO A 53 0.87 -0.81 15.06
C PRO A 53 0.76 -2.29 14.68
N ALA A 54 1.68 -2.80 13.86
CA ALA A 54 1.77 -4.21 13.46
C ALA A 54 1.89 -5.20 14.65
N ARG A 55 2.29 -4.71 15.83
CA ARG A 55 2.42 -5.53 17.05
C ARG A 55 1.14 -5.60 17.87
N PHE A 56 0.05 -4.99 17.41
CA PHE A 56 -1.20 -4.88 18.19
C PHE A 56 -2.45 -5.28 17.42
N GLY A 57 -2.31 -5.73 16.17
CA GLY A 57 -3.46 -5.98 15.30
C GLY A 57 -3.10 -6.78 14.06
N TYR A 58 -4.10 -7.07 13.23
CA TYR A 58 -3.90 -7.88 12.02
C TYR A 58 -3.19 -7.10 10.92
N SER A 59 -3.55 -5.83 10.72
CA SER A 59 -2.95 -4.99 9.67
C SER A 59 -1.75 -4.20 10.17
N ASP A 60 -0.88 -3.81 9.25
CA ASP A 60 0.32 -3.01 9.49
C ASP A 60 0.44 -1.83 8.51
N ALA A 61 1.64 -1.25 8.40
CA ALA A 61 1.88 -0.10 7.55
C ALA A 61 1.77 -0.42 6.05
N ALA A 62 1.89 -1.69 5.65
CA ALA A 62 1.69 -2.09 4.26
C ALA A 62 0.25 -1.81 3.81
N GLU A 63 -0.75 -2.13 4.64
CA GLU A 63 -2.14 -1.84 4.31
C GLU A 63 -2.42 -0.34 4.17
N ILE A 64 -1.85 0.49 5.04
CA ILE A 64 -1.94 1.96 4.92
C ILE A 64 -1.35 2.39 3.57
N PHE A 65 -0.15 1.91 3.24
CA PHE A 65 0.54 2.28 2.02
C PHE A 65 -0.23 1.87 0.75
N VAL A 66 -0.75 0.64 0.71
CA VAL A 66 -1.50 0.11 -0.44
C VAL A 66 -2.85 0.82 -0.62
N PHE A 67 -3.59 1.02 0.47
CA PHE A 67 -4.85 1.75 0.44
C PHE A 67 -4.67 3.20 -0.02
N CYS A 68 -3.66 3.91 0.53
CA CYS A 68 -3.32 5.26 0.09
C CYS A 68 -2.82 5.30 -1.36
N SER A 69 -2.13 4.26 -1.83
CA SER A 69 -1.69 4.18 -3.23
C SER A 69 -2.88 3.99 -4.18
N GLY A 70 -3.91 3.26 -3.76
CA GLY A 70 -5.20 3.18 -4.46
C GLY A 70 -5.88 4.54 -4.60
N MET A 71 -5.98 5.28 -3.48
CA MET A 71 -6.50 6.65 -3.48
C MET A 71 -5.68 7.59 -4.38
N ALA A 72 -4.35 7.57 -4.26
CA ALA A 72 -3.48 8.39 -5.10
C ALA A 72 -3.60 8.04 -6.60
N SER A 73 -3.78 6.76 -6.91
CA SER A 73 -3.98 6.28 -8.29
C SER A 73 -5.31 6.74 -8.88
N ALA A 74 -6.38 6.79 -8.08
CA ALA A 74 -7.65 7.36 -8.51
C ALA A 74 -7.52 8.84 -8.91
N ILE A 75 -6.72 9.62 -8.17
CA ILE A 75 -6.43 11.02 -8.50
C ILE A 75 -5.57 11.11 -9.77
N ALA A 76 -4.49 10.32 -9.85
CA ALA A 76 -3.52 10.42 -10.94
C ALA A 76 -4.04 9.93 -12.30
N PHE A 77 -4.81 8.84 -12.29
CA PHE A 77 -5.23 8.11 -13.50
C PHE A 77 -6.73 8.08 -13.72
N GLY A 78 -7.54 8.15 -12.66
CA GLY A 78 -9.01 8.00 -12.76
C GLY A 78 -9.65 9.03 -13.70
N GLY A 79 -9.18 10.29 -13.66
CA GLY A 79 -9.64 11.34 -14.58
C GLY A 79 -9.12 11.19 -16.01
N ALA A 80 -8.03 10.46 -16.24
CA ALA A 80 -7.43 10.30 -17.57
C ALA A 80 -8.34 9.51 -18.52
N PHE A 81 -8.95 8.44 -18.02
CA PHE A 81 -9.88 7.60 -18.80
C PHE A 81 -11.16 8.33 -19.21
N ALA A 82 -11.57 9.35 -18.43
CA ALA A 82 -12.73 10.18 -18.73
C ALA A 82 -12.38 11.34 -19.66
N SER A 83 -11.27 12.04 -19.40
CA SER A 83 -10.89 13.27 -20.11
C SER A 83 -10.12 13.06 -21.41
N ARG A 84 -9.35 11.97 -21.55
CA ARG A 84 -8.45 11.72 -22.70
C ARG A 84 -8.73 10.40 -23.41
N GLY A 85 -9.83 9.74 -23.06
CA GLY A 85 -10.23 8.46 -23.63
C GLY A 85 -9.46 7.27 -23.06
N TRP A 86 -9.90 6.08 -23.50
CA TRP A 86 -9.42 4.80 -22.99
C TRP A 86 -7.93 4.58 -23.23
N LEU A 87 -7.51 4.79 -24.47
CA LEU A 87 -6.16 4.47 -24.95
C LEU A 87 -5.11 5.29 -24.20
N MET A 88 -5.35 6.60 -24.03
CA MET A 88 -4.46 7.48 -23.27
C MET A 88 -4.47 7.16 -21.78
N GLY A 89 -5.62 6.81 -21.20
CA GLY A 89 -5.72 6.33 -19.81
C GLY A 89 -4.84 5.11 -19.59
N THR A 90 -4.98 4.10 -20.44
CA THR A 90 -4.17 2.87 -20.41
C THR A 90 -2.69 3.16 -20.61
N ALA A 91 -2.32 3.98 -21.61
CA ALA A 91 -0.93 4.33 -21.88
C ALA A 91 -0.26 5.02 -20.67
N ARG A 92 -0.97 5.92 -19.97
CA ARG A 92 -0.45 6.56 -18.75
C ARG A 92 -0.24 5.56 -17.61
N VAL A 93 -1.14 4.59 -17.46
CA VAL A 93 -0.99 3.52 -16.47
C VAL A 93 0.21 2.62 -16.82
N LEU A 94 0.32 2.18 -18.07
CA LEU A 94 1.44 1.35 -18.53
C LEU A 94 2.78 2.08 -18.42
N PHE A 95 2.82 3.38 -18.71
CA PHE A 95 4.01 4.18 -18.47
C PHE A 95 4.38 4.23 -16.99
N ARG A 96 3.39 4.27 -16.09
CA ARG A 96 3.66 4.19 -14.65
C ARG A 96 4.18 2.81 -14.24
N VAL A 97 3.61 1.73 -14.78
CA VAL A 97 4.10 0.36 -14.58
C VAL A 97 5.55 0.27 -15.04
N TRP A 98 5.88 0.79 -16.22
CA TRP A 98 7.24 0.86 -16.74
C TRP A 98 8.21 1.60 -15.78
N GLN A 99 7.80 2.76 -15.27
CA GLN A 99 8.62 3.53 -14.32
C GLN A 99 8.90 2.74 -13.03
N VAL A 100 7.87 2.11 -12.46
CA VAL A 100 8.03 1.35 -11.22
C VAL A 100 8.83 0.07 -11.46
N TYR A 101 8.68 -0.56 -12.61
CA TYR A 101 9.46 -1.74 -12.99
C TYR A 101 10.96 -1.43 -13.02
N TRP A 102 11.36 -0.38 -13.74
CA TRP A 102 12.77 0.02 -13.76
C TRP A 102 13.27 0.53 -12.41
N ALA A 103 12.43 1.23 -11.65
CA ALA A 103 12.78 1.61 -10.28
C ALA A 103 13.05 0.37 -9.41
N HIS A 104 12.25 -0.69 -9.54
CA HIS A 104 12.46 -1.96 -8.83
C HIS A 104 13.77 -2.63 -9.25
N ILE A 105 14.03 -2.76 -10.56
CA ILE A 105 15.27 -3.35 -11.08
C ILE A 105 16.50 -2.57 -10.60
N CYS A 106 16.51 -1.25 -10.80
CA CYS A 106 17.63 -0.40 -10.38
C CYS A 106 17.82 -0.40 -8.86
N LEU A 107 16.74 -0.38 -8.08
CA LEU A 107 16.80 -0.45 -6.62
C LEU A 107 17.43 -1.77 -6.17
N PHE A 108 17.02 -2.90 -6.76
CA PHE A 108 17.59 -4.20 -6.42
C PHE A 108 19.10 -4.23 -6.67
N PHE A 109 19.55 -3.87 -7.88
CA PHE A 109 20.98 -3.88 -8.20
C PHE A 109 21.78 -2.89 -7.35
N PHE A 110 21.20 -1.73 -7.03
CA PHE A 110 21.83 -0.76 -6.14
C PHE A 110 22.01 -1.32 -4.72
N VAL A 111 20.99 -1.98 -4.17
CA VAL A 111 21.10 -2.63 -2.85
C VAL A 111 22.08 -3.79 -2.91
N ALA A 112 21.96 -4.70 -3.88
CA ALA A 112 22.87 -5.82 -4.05
C ALA A 112 24.34 -5.36 -4.13
N MET A 113 24.62 -4.34 -4.93
CA MET A 113 25.95 -3.72 -5.00
C MET A 113 26.38 -3.14 -3.65
N SER A 114 25.48 -2.46 -2.93
CA SER A 114 25.79 -1.88 -1.62
C SER A 114 26.12 -2.95 -0.57
N LEU A 115 25.39 -4.08 -0.54
CA LEU A 115 25.69 -5.20 0.35
C LEU A 115 27.03 -5.85 0.00
N ALA A 116 27.28 -6.09 -1.29
CA ALA A 116 28.55 -6.63 -1.75
C ALA A 116 29.73 -5.70 -1.39
N ALA A 117 29.54 -4.39 -1.52
CA ALA A 117 30.55 -3.42 -1.09
C ALA A 117 30.81 -3.50 0.42
N LEU A 118 29.77 -3.60 1.25
CA LEU A 118 29.92 -3.75 2.70
C LEU A 118 30.63 -5.06 3.09
N ASP A 119 30.27 -6.18 2.47
CA ASP A 119 30.90 -7.48 2.75
C ASP A 119 32.36 -7.52 2.27
N LEU A 120 32.70 -6.85 1.16
CA LEU A 120 34.08 -6.78 0.66
C LEU A 120 34.98 -5.86 1.49
N HIS A 121 34.47 -4.74 1.99
CA HIS A 121 35.28 -3.75 2.72
C HIS A 121 35.33 -4.02 4.24
N GLY A 122 34.50 -4.93 4.74
CA GLY A 122 34.50 -5.39 6.13
C GLY A 122 34.03 -4.32 7.14
N GLY A 123 34.46 -4.48 8.40
CA GLY A 123 34.07 -3.61 9.51
C GLY A 123 32.80 -4.04 10.24
N HIS A 124 32.32 -5.26 9.97
CA HIS A 124 31.18 -5.89 10.64
C HIS A 124 31.41 -7.41 10.73
N ASP A 125 30.66 -8.05 11.63
CA ASP A 125 30.66 -9.51 11.77
C ASP A 125 29.52 -10.10 10.93
N GLY A 126 29.81 -11.12 10.12
CA GLY A 126 28.83 -11.85 9.29
C GLY A 126 28.80 -11.41 7.82
N SER A 127 27.71 -11.74 7.13
CA SER A 127 27.47 -11.35 5.74
C SER A 127 26.13 -10.61 5.60
N TYR A 128 26.18 -9.40 5.06
CA TYR A 128 24.98 -8.65 4.69
C TYR A 128 24.25 -9.30 3.52
N ILE A 129 24.97 -9.91 2.57
CA ILE A 129 24.37 -10.67 1.48
C ILE A 129 23.48 -11.79 2.02
N GLU A 130 24.00 -12.60 2.95
CA GLU A 130 23.24 -13.68 3.58
C GLU A 130 22.09 -13.14 4.45
N SER A 131 22.30 -12.00 5.14
CA SER A 131 21.28 -11.40 6.01
C SER A 131 19.98 -11.03 5.27
N LEU A 132 20.08 -10.75 3.96
CA LEU A 132 18.95 -10.45 3.08
C LEU A 132 18.56 -11.62 2.16
N ASN A 133 19.09 -12.82 2.44
CA ASN A 133 18.87 -14.04 1.67
C ASN A 133 19.23 -13.89 0.17
N LEU A 134 20.29 -13.13 -0.14
CA LEU A 134 20.75 -12.88 -1.51
C LEU A 134 21.89 -13.81 -1.95
N GLN A 135 22.35 -14.74 -1.13
CA GLN A 135 23.41 -15.69 -1.47
C GLN A 135 23.13 -16.43 -2.78
N HIS A 136 21.88 -16.91 -2.98
CA HIS A 136 21.48 -17.56 -4.25
C HIS A 136 21.64 -16.66 -5.48
N PHE A 137 21.50 -15.34 -5.33
CA PHE A 137 21.73 -14.39 -6.42
C PHE A 137 23.22 -14.23 -6.74
N PHE A 138 24.09 -14.24 -5.73
CA PHE A 138 25.53 -14.08 -5.94
C PHE A 138 26.22 -15.39 -6.35
N ASP A 139 25.73 -16.53 -5.86
CA ASP A 139 26.30 -17.85 -6.15
C ASP A 139 25.96 -18.33 -7.58
N ASP A 140 24.75 -18.01 -8.08
CA ASP A 140 24.28 -18.38 -9.41
C ASP A 140 23.51 -17.24 -10.10
N PRO A 141 24.19 -16.17 -10.54
CA PRO A 141 23.55 -14.92 -10.95
C PRO A 141 22.76 -15.00 -12.26
N ALA A 142 23.16 -15.85 -13.20
CA ALA A 142 22.57 -15.87 -14.54
C ALA A 142 21.05 -16.20 -14.53
N PRO A 143 20.60 -17.32 -13.94
CA PRO A 143 19.17 -17.59 -13.83
C PRO A 143 18.44 -16.56 -12.94
N GLN A 144 19.12 -15.97 -11.97
CA GLN A 144 18.50 -15.10 -10.97
C GLN A 144 18.27 -13.70 -11.55
N ILE A 145 19.17 -13.23 -12.43
CA ILE A 145 18.96 -12.02 -13.23
C ILE A 145 17.76 -12.21 -14.15
N VAL A 146 17.66 -13.35 -14.85
CA VAL A 146 16.49 -13.63 -15.69
C VAL A 146 15.22 -13.62 -14.83
N GLY A 147 15.23 -14.33 -13.69
CA GLY A 147 14.10 -14.38 -12.77
C GLY A 147 13.69 -13.01 -12.25
N LEU A 148 14.65 -12.13 -11.93
CA LEU A 148 14.37 -10.77 -11.48
C LEU A 148 13.68 -9.95 -12.58
N PHE A 149 14.19 -10.02 -13.81
CA PHE A 149 13.62 -9.27 -14.94
C PHE A 149 12.24 -9.79 -15.37
N THR A 150 11.97 -11.09 -15.19
CA THR A 150 10.66 -11.71 -15.45
C THR A 150 9.72 -11.66 -14.24
N LEU A 151 10.21 -11.18 -13.09
CA LEU A 151 9.52 -11.20 -11.80
C LEU A 151 9.17 -12.61 -11.28
N SER A 152 9.83 -13.66 -11.79
CA SER A 152 9.76 -15.01 -11.21
C SER A 152 10.74 -15.23 -10.06
N TYR A 153 11.65 -14.26 -9.85
CA TYR A 153 12.46 -14.12 -8.64
C TYR A 153 12.17 -12.76 -7.99
N VAL A 154 11.61 -12.77 -6.79
CA VAL A 154 11.27 -11.60 -6.00
C VAL A 154 11.93 -11.74 -4.62
N PRO A 155 13.11 -11.15 -4.40
CA PRO A 155 13.83 -11.27 -3.14
C PRO A 155 13.08 -10.64 -1.97
N ASN A 156 13.36 -11.15 -0.76
CA ASN A 156 12.78 -10.64 0.49
C ASN A 156 12.95 -9.12 0.59
N TYR A 157 11.90 -8.44 1.08
CA TYR A 157 11.81 -6.97 1.19
C TYR A 157 11.57 -6.22 -0.12
N PHE A 158 11.71 -6.86 -1.28
CA PHE A 158 11.45 -6.25 -2.57
C PHE A 158 10.06 -6.55 -3.13
N ASP A 159 9.25 -7.33 -2.39
CA ASP A 159 7.97 -7.89 -2.85
C ASP A 159 6.84 -6.86 -3.07
N ILE A 160 6.90 -5.69 -2.42
CA ILE A 160 5.78 -4.73 -2.48
C ILE A 160 5.68 -4.01 -3.84
N LEU A 161 6.81 -3.77 -4.52
CA LEU A 161 6.83 -3.07 -5.81
C LEU A 161 6.31 -3.97 -6.95
N PRO A 162 6.74 -5.25 -7.09
CA PRO A 162 6.15 -6.17 -8.06
C PRO A 162 4.64 -6.34 -7.88
N MET A 163 4.17 -6.47 -6.63
CA MET A 163 2.73 -6.49 -6.36
C MET A 163 2.03 -5.26 -6.94
N TYR A 164 2.61 -4.06 -6.75
CA TYR A 164 2.08 -2.82 -7.28
C TYR A 164 2.03 -2.77 -8.82
N LEU A 165 3.01 -3.36 -9.51
CA LEU A 165 3.02 -3.46 -10.97
C LEU A 165 1.77 -4.19 -11.48
N VAL A 166 1.47 -5.34 -10.87
CA VAL A 166 0.33 -6.18 -11.26
C VAL A 166 -1.00 -5.48 -10.94
N VAL A 167 -1.13 -4.89 -9.74
CA VAL A 167 -2.35 -4.17 -9.34
C VAL A 167 -2.59 -2.94 -10.23
N LEU A 168 -1.55 -2.20 -10.60
CA LEU A 168 -1.67 -1.11 -11.57
C LEU A 168 -2.07 -1.62 -12.96
N ALA A 169 -1.51 -2.74 -13.41
CA ALA A 169 -1.85 -3.34 -14.70
C ALA A 169 -3.32 -3.81 -14.77
N MET A 170 -3.98 -4.08 -13.63
CA MET A 170 -5.42 -4.36 -13.56
C MET A 170 -6.29 -3.10 -13.72
N MET A 171 -5.73 -1.91 -13.54
CA MET A 171 -6.52 -0.67 -13.52
C MET A 171 -7.26 -0.37 -14.82
N PRO A 172 -6.68 -0.56 -16.03
CA PRO A 172 -7.44 -0.48 -17.26
C PRO A 172 -8.65 -1.42 -17.18
N LEU A 173 -8.50 -2.71 -16.88
CA LEU A 173 -9.66 -3.60 -16.77
C LEU A 173 -10.73 -3.10 -15.78
N VAL A 174 -10.34 -2.65 -14.58
CA VAL A 174 -11.27 -2.11 -13.58
C VAL A 174 -12.02 -0.88 -14.10
N MET A 175 -11.34 0.01 -14.81
CA MET A 175 -11.98 1.18 -15.43
C MET A 175 -12.95 0.79 -16.56
N ALA A 176 -12.83 -0.40 -17.15
CA ALA A 176 -13.68 -0.87 -18.25
C ALA A 176 -14.98 -1.38 -17.63
N LEU A 177 -14.82 -2.21 -16.60
CA LEU A 177 -15.92 -2.74 -15.80
C LEU A 177 -16.73 -1.60 -15.18
N ALA A 178 -16.08 -0.53 -14.71
CA ALA A 178 -16.76 0.64 -14.17
C ALA A 178 -17.64 1.38 -15.19
N ARG A 179 -17.39 1.24 -16.50
CA ARG A 179 -18.28 1.76 -17.55
C ARG A 179 -19.52 0.90 -17.77
N VAL A 180 -19.46 -0.38 -17.39
CA VAL A 180 -20.59 -1.31 -17.45
C VAL A 180 -21.45 -1.16 -16.19
N SER A 181 -20.86 -1.42 -15.02
CA SER A 181 -21.49 -1.17 -13.72
C SER A 181 -20.48 -1.22 -12.58
N LEU A 182 -20.77 -0.53 -11.47
CA LEU A 182 -19.97 -0.66 -10.24
C LEU A 182 -20.09 -2.06 -9.62
N TRP A 183 -21.18 -2.78 -9.89
CA TRP A 183 -21.34 -4.18 -9.50
C TRP A 183 -20.37 -5.11 -10.23
N ALA A 184 -20.06 -4.83 -11.50
CA ALA A 184 -19.05 -5.60 -12.23
C ALA A 184 -17.65 -5.40 -11.64
N VAL A 185 -17.33 -4.18 -11.19
CA VAL A 185 -16.08 -3.90 -10.46
C VAL A 185 -16.03 -4.66 -9.13
N ALA A 186 -17.11 -4.61 -8.34
CA ALA A 186 -17.19 -5.33 -7.07
C ALA A 186 -17.06 -6.84 -7.27
N ALA A 187 -17.77 -7.41 -8.26
CA ALA A 187 -17.70 -8.83 -8.60
C ALA A 187 -16.28 -9.24 -9.01
N PHE A 188 -15.61 -8.46 -9.87
CA PHE A 188 -14.23 -8.72 -10.27
C PHE A 188 -13.26 -8.69 -9.07
N CYS A 189 -13.35 -7.65 -8.23
CA CYS A 189 -12.45 -7.51 -7.08
C CYS A 189 -12.66 -8.65 -6.07
N LEU A 190 -13.91 -9.00 -5.77
CA LEU A 190 -14.24 -10.06 -4.81
C LEU A 190 -13.92 -11.45 -5.36
N ALA A 191 -14.19 -11.72 -6.65
CA ALA A 191 -13.86 -13.00 -7.27
C ALA A 191 -12.34 -13.21 -7.34
N THR A 192 -11.58 -12.18 -7.72
CA THR A 192 -10.11 -12.24 -7.78
C THR A 192 -9.51 -12.44 -6.38
N TRP A 193 -10.02 -11.73 -5.38
CA TRP A 193 -9.62 -11.90 -3.99
C TRP A 193 -9.97 -13.30 -3.45
N GLY A 194 -11.17 -13.79 -3.74
CA GLY A 194 -11.61 -15.13 -3.34
C GLY A 194 -10.75 -16.23 -3.97
N ALA A 195 -10.46 -16.13 -5.27
CA ALA A 195 -9.56 -17.06 -5.96
C ALA A 195 -8.14 -17.05 -5.39
N ALA A 196 -7.62 -15.89 -4.98
CA ALA A 196 -6.33 -15.78 -4.30
C ALA A 196 -6.34 -16.48 -2.93
N ASN A 197 -7.41 -16.33 -2.14
CA ASN A 197 -7.57 -16.98 -0.84
C ASN A 197 -7.83 -18.50 -0.94
N LEU A 198 -8.31 -18.97 -2.09
CA LEU A 198 -8.40 -20.40 -2.43
C LEU A 198 -7.07 -20.98 -2.95
N GLY A 199 -6.00 -20.18 -3.03
CA GLY A 199 -4.69 -20.61 -3.52
C GLY A 199 -4.59 -20.76 -5.04
N LEU A 200 -5.60 -20.33 -5.80
CA LEU A 200 -5.67 -20.52 -7.26
C LEU A 200 -4.79 -19.55 -8.05
N LEU A 201 -4.31 -18.48 -7.41
CA LEU A 201 -3.61 -17.37 -8.04
C LEU A 201 -2.26 -17.07 -7.36
N ALA A 202 -1.54 -18.11 -6.92
CA ALA A 202 -0.19 -17.95 -6.39
C ALA A 202 0.83 -17.72 -7.53
N LEU A 203 1.78 -16.81 -7.33
CA LEU A 203 2.88 -16.55 -8.26
C LEU A 203 4.20 -17.04 -7.63
N PRO A 204 5.10 -17.69 -8.38
CA PRO A 204 6.38 -18.15 -7.84
C PRO A 204 7.30 -16.95 -7.53
N ALA A 205 7.96 -16.99 -6.37
CA ALA A 205 8.88 -15.93 -5.94
C ALA A 205 10.36 -16.29 -6.08
N GLU A 206 10.70 -17.55 -6.35
CA GLU A 206 12.07 -17.99 -6.59
C GLU A 206 12.11 -19.35 -7.31
N PRO A 207 13.21 -19.66 -8.05
CA PRO A 207 13.31 -20.89 -8.84
C PRO A 207 13.73 -22.15 -8.05
N TRP A 208 14.20 -22.00 -6.80
CA TRP A 208 14.72 -23.12 -5.99
C TRP A 208 13.75 -23.63 -4.91
N SER A 209 12.56 -23.01 -4.77
CA SER A 209 11.54 -23.45 -3.81
C SER A 209 10.13 -23.14 -4.31
N ASP A 210 9.12 -23.71 -3.65
CA ASP A 210 7.71 -23.41 -3.91
C ASP A 210 7.21 -22.11 -3.23
N ARG A 211 8.13 -21.22 -2.81
CA ARG A 211 7.75 -19.97 -2.13
C ARG A 211 6.91 -19.10 -3.09
N PRO A 212 5.68 -18.74 -2.71
CA PRO A 212 4.89 -17.80 -3.49
C PRO A 212 5.32 -16.36 -3.21
N TRP A 213 4.89 -15.42 -4.06
CA TRP A 213 5.00 -13.99 -3.78
C TRP A 213 4.37 -13.67 -2.43
N PHE A 214 5.14 -13.01 -1.55
CA PHE A 214 4.66 -12.70 -0.21
C PHE A 214 3.48 -11.72 -0.22
N PHE A 215 3.45 -10.77 -1.15
CA PHE A 215 2.28 -9.93 -1.40
C PHE A 215 1.58 -10.43 -2.66
N ASN A 216 0.57 -11.29 -2.51
CA ASN A 216 -0.19 -11.77 -3.66
C ASN A 216 -1.01 -10.61 -4.27
N PRO A 217 -0.72 -10.16 -5.50
CA PRO A 217 -1.40 -9.00 -6.08
C PRO A 217 -2.90 -9.21 -6.28
N PHE A 218 -3.34 -10.45 -6.47
CA PHE A 218 -4.75 -10.81 -6.68
C PHE A 218 -5.56 -10.73 -5.37
N GLY A 219 -4.92 -10.93 -4.23
CA GLY A 219 -5.51 -10.67 -2.91
C GLY A 219 -5.47 -9.19 -2.53
N TRP A 220 -4.29 -8.58 -2.64
CA TRP A 220 -4.02 -7.20 -2.22
C TRP A 220 -4.73 -6.14 -3.10
N GLN A 221 -5.10 -6.47 -4.34
CA GLN A 221 -5.89 -5.57 -5.19
C GLN A 221 -7.22 -5.16 -4.55
N LEU A 222 -7.82 -6.00 -3.69
CA LEU A 222 -9.07 -5.66 -3.00
C LEU A 222 -8.87 -4.38 -2.17
N LEU A 223 -7.77 -4.31 -1.42
CA LEU A 223 -7.47 -3.15 -0.58
C LEU A 223 -7.15 -1.91 -1.43
N PHE A 224 -6.33 -2.09 -2.47
CA PHE A 224 -5.97 -1.02 -3.39
C PHE A 224 -7.23 -0.43 -4.06
N PHE A 225 -8.08 -1.26 -4.64
CA PHE A 225 -9.28 -0.80 -5.34
C PHE A 225 -10.36 -0.31 -4.38
N THR A 226 -10.36 -0.72 -3.11
CA THR A 226 -11.20 -0.10 -2.08
C THR A 226 -10.80 1.36 -1.86
N GLY A 227 -9.50 1.64 -1.69
CA GLY A 227 -8.99 3.02 -1.61
C GLY A 227 -9.28 3.81 -2.88
N PHE A 228 -9.06 3.19 -4.05
CA PHE A 228 -9.39 3.79 -5.34
C PHE A 228 -10.87 4.17 -5.44
N ALA A 229 -11.78 3.27 -5.05
CA ALA A 229 -13.22 3.45 -5.13
C ALA A 229 -13.73 4.57 -4.21
N PHE A 230 -13.20 4.69 -2.98
CA PHE A 230 -13.50 5.83 -2.11
C PHE A 230 -13.07 7.16 -2.74
N MET A 231 -11.85 7.23 -3.28
CA MET A 231 -11.35 8.47 -3.88
C MET A 231 -12.02 8.82 -5.22
N ARG A 232 -12.51 7.81 -5.96
CA ARG A 232 -13.34 8.03 -7.16
C ARG A 232 -14.78 8.44 -6.84
N GLY A 233 -15.23 8.28 -5.60
CA GLY A 233 -16.63 8.47 -5.22
C GLY A 233 -17.56 7.34 -5.67
N TRP A 234 -17.01 6.14 -5.93
CA TRP A 234 -17.81 4.95 -6.23
C TRP A 234 -18.41 4.32 -4.97
N LEU A 235 -17.70 4.45 -3.85
CA LEU A 235 -18.21 4.11 -2.53
C LEU A 235 -18.68 5.37 -1.80
N PRO A 236 -19.84 5.32 -1.12
CA PRO A 236 -20.30 6.44 -0.31
C PRO A 236 -19.36 6.65 0.88
N GLN A 237 -19.28 7.89 1.36
CA GLN A 237 -18.57 8.18 2.60
C GLN A 237 -19.28 7.47 3.77
N PRO A 238 -18.54 6.77 4.64
CA PRO A 238 -19.16 6.10 5.78
C PRO A 238 -19.76 7.12 6.75
N PRO A 239 -20.90 6.83 7.40
CA PRO A 239 -21.52 7.75 8.34
C PRO A 239 -20.61 7.96 9.56
N VAL A 240 -20.51 9.20 10.02
CA VAL A 240 -19.81 9.51 11.29
C VAL A 240 -20.82 9.42 12.43
N SER A 241 -20.82 8.28 13.12
CA SER A 241 -21.72 8.03 14.26
C SER A 241 -20.96 7.44 15.44
N ALA A 242 -21.39 7.76 16.67
CA ALA A 242 -20.78 7.21 17.88
C ALA A 242 -20.82 5.67 17.87
N THR A 243 -21.92 5.08 17.40
CA THR A 243 -22.08 3.63 17.27
C THR A 243 -20.99 3.01 16.39
N LEU A 244 -20.78 3.54 15.18
CA LEU A 244 -19.76 2.98 14.28
C LEU A 244 -18.35 3.18 14.80
N VAL A 245 -18.06 4.33 15.42
CA VAL A 245 -16.78 4.60 16.09
C VAL A 245 -16.52 3.56 17.19
N TRP A 246 -17.49 3.32 18.07
CA TRP A 246 -17.34 2.33 19.14
C TRP A 246 -17.27 0.91 18.63
N LEU A 247 -18.01 0.54 17.58
CA LEU A 247 -17.91 -0.77 16.95
C LEU A 247 -16.51 -1.01 16.35
N CYS A 248 -15.97 -0.05 15.63
CA CYS A 248 -14.60 -0.14 15.10
C CYS A 248 -13.57 -0.22 16.23
N ALA A 249 -13.69 0.63 17.25
CA ALA A 249 -12.77 0.62 18.40
C ALA A 249 -12.83 -0.70 19.17
N ALA A 250 -14.05 -1.20 19.46
CA ALA A 250 -14.26 -2.48 20.11
C ALA A 250 -13.69 -3.63 19.28
N PHE A 251 -13.91 -3.63 17.96
CA PHE A 251 -13.34 -4.65 17.09
C PHE A 251 -11.81 -4.67 17.14
N LEU A 252 -11.15 -3.51 17.06
CA LEU A 252 -9.68 -3.43 17.15
C LEU A 252 -9.16 -3.92 18.50
N VAL A 253 -9.79 -3.52 19.61
CA VAL A 253 -9.38 -3.93 20.96
C VAL A 253 -9.63 -5.42 21.20
N LEU A 254 -10.80 -5.92 20.85
CA LEU A 254 -11.19 -7.31 21.09
C LEU A 254 -10.46 -8.29 20.18
N SER A 255 -10.05 -7.86 18.98
CA SER A 255 -9.26 -8.71 18.07
C SER A 255 -7.76 -8.73 18.41
N ALA A 256 -7.26 -7.77 19.20
CA ALA A 256 -5.84 -7.64 19.49
C ALA A 256 -5.19 -8.92 20.10
N PRO A 257 -5.80 -9.65 21.06
CA PRO A 257 -5.24 -10.90 21.58
C PRO A 257 -5.19 -12.03 20.54
N PHE A 258 -6.07 -12.01 19.54
CA PHE A 258 -6.09 -13.00 18.46
C PHE A 258 -5.08 -12.66 17.35
N ALA A 259 -4.76 -11.37 17.22
CA ALA A 259 -3.92 -10.81 16.18
C ALA A 259 -2.45 -10.64 16.58
N SER A 260 -2.19 -10.45 17.87
CA SER A 260 -0.86 -10.13 18.38
C SER A 260 -0.40 -11.14 19.41
N TRP A 261 0.73 -11.77 19.14
CA TRP A 261 1.44 -12.59 20.12
C TRP A 261 1.76 -11.81 21.40
N LYS A 262 2.10 -10.53 21.30
CA LYS A 262 2.42 -9.69 22.46
C LYS A 262 1.21 -9.48 23.37
N VAL A 263 0.06 -9.16 22.77
CA VAL A 263 -1.20 -8.96 23.52
C VAL A 263 -1.69 -10.29 24.08
N PHE A 264 -1.53 -11.37 23.31
CA PHE A 264 -1.82 -12.72 23.76
C PHE A 264 -1.03 -13.08 25.04
N LEU A 265 0.28 -12.81 25.09
CA LEU A 265 1.09 -13.09 26.29
C LEU A 265 0.61 -12.31 27.53
N TRP A 266 0.07 -11.11 27.34
CA TRP A 266 -0.55 -10.36 28.45
C TRP A 266 -1.82 -11.03 28.96
N VAL A 267 -2.63 -11.59 28.05
CA VAL A 267 -3.83 -12.35 28.41
C VAL A 267 -3.43 -13.67 29.09
N GLU A 268 -2.43 -14.38 28.58
CA GLU A 268 -1.91 -15.61 29.18
C GLU A 268 -1.40 -15.39 30.62
N ALA A 269 -0.67 -14.31 30.84
CA ALA A 269 -0.21 -13.94 32.18
C ALA A 269 -1.35 -13.56 33.14
N ALA A 270 -2.44 -12.97 32.61
CA ALA A 270 -3.58 -12.54 33.43
C ALA A 270 -4.61 -13.66 33.68
N ASN A 271 -4.83 -14.54 32.69
CA ASN A 271 -5.82 -15.61 32.71
C ASN A 271 -5.48 -16.71 31.69
N GLY A 272 -4.87 -17.80 32.17
CA GLY A 272 -4.48 -18.93 31.34
C GLY A 272 -5.65 -19.62 30.63
N THR A 273 -6.81 -19.78 31.29
CA THR A 273 -7.99 -20.40 30.67
C THR A 273 -8.51 -19.59 29.49
N LEU A 274 -8.55 -18.26 29.61
CA LEU A 274 -8.94 -17.39 28.50
C LEU A 274 -7.91 -17.46 27.36
N ALA A 275 -6.62 -17.55 27.68
CA ALA A 275 -5.57 -17.70 26.69
C ALA A 275 -5.68 -19.02 25.93
N ASP A 276 -6.00 -20.13 26.60
CA ASP A 276 -6.24 -21.42 25.94
C ASP A 276 -7.42 -21.36 24.97
N LEU A 277 -8.51 -20.69 25.36
CA LEU A 277 -9.66 -20.44 24.48
C LEU A 277 -9.24 -19.63 23.24
N ILE A 278 -8.47 -18.54 23.41
CA ILE A 278 -7.98 -17.73 22.28
C ILE A 278 -7.05 -18.55 21.37
N ARG A 279 -6.11 -19.30 21.96
CA ARG A 279 -5.14 -20.13 21.24
C ARG A 279 -5.85 -21.21 20.42
N SER A 280 -6.92 -21.80 20.95
CA SER A 280 -7.74 -22.77 20.22
C SER A 280 -8.40 -22.20 18.96
N ALA A 281 -8.65 -20.89 18.93
CA ALA A 281 -9.22 -20.21 17.76
C ALA A 281 -8.18 -19.93 16.67
N TRP A 282 -6.87 -20.01 16.92
CA TRP A 282 -5.87 -19.65 15.91
C TRP A 282 -5.81 -20.57 14.69
N PRO A 283 -5.73 -21.91 14.82
CA PRO A 283 -5.72 -22.79 13.65
C PRO A 283 -6.94 -22.60 12.73
N PRO A 284 -8.20 -22.61 13.21
CA PRO A 284 -9.35 -22.44 12.33
C PRO A 284 -9.47 -21.01 11.75
N THR A 285 -8.84 -20.01 12.39
CA THR A 285 -8.87 -18.63 11.90
C THR A 285 -7.69 -18.25 11.00
N GLU A 286 -6.68 -19.12 10.83
CA GLU A 286 -5.47 -18.83 10.06
C GLU A 286 -5.74 -18.31 8.63
N PRO A 287 -6.59 -18.94 7.80
CA PRO A 287 -6.83 -18.48 6.43
C PRO A 287 -7.40 -17.05 6.35
N TRP A 288 -8.12 -16.64 7.39
CA TRP A 288 -8.75 -15.32 7.46
C TRP A 288 -7.78 -14.23 7.94
N ARG A 289 -6.64 -14.62 8.50
CA ARG A 289 -5.62 -13.74 9.08
C ARG A 289 -4.34 -13.68 8.25
N ASP A 290 -4.18 -14.59 7.29
CA ASP A 290 -3.00 -14.70 6.45
C ASP A 290 -2.73 -13.40 5.67
N LYS A 291 -1.47 -12.99 5.67
CA LYS A 291 -1.00 -11.78 4.98
C LYS A 291 -0.83 -12.01 3.48
N THR A 292 -0.42 -13.21 3.09
CA THR A 292 -0.02 -13.51 1.70
C THR A 292 -1.18 -13.36 0.72
N PRO A 293 -2.29 -14.11 0.85
CA PRO A 293 -3.49 -13.94 0.02
C PRO A 293 -4.39 -12.78 0.47
N PHE A 294 -4.00 -12.05 1.52
CA PHE A 294 -4.74 -10.93 2.12
C PHE A 294 -6.10 -11.36 2.72
N GLY A 295 -6.04 -12.01 3.89
CA GLY A 295 -7.18 -12.57 4.59
C GLY A 295 -8.22 -11.54 5.05
N LEU A 296 -9.47 -12.00 5.17
CA LEU A 296 -10.63 -11.14 5.46
C LEU A 296 -10.52 -10.36 6.78
N LEU A 297 -10.03 -10.99 7.85
CA LEU A 297 -9.88 -10.32 9.15
C LEU A 297 -8.85 -9.19 9.08
N ARG A 298 -7.80 -9.34 8.25
CA ARG A 298 -6.85 -8.24 7.99
C ARG A 298 -7.53 -7.07 7.30
N PHE A 299 -8.35 -7.36 6.29
CA PHE A 299 -9.09 -6.33 5.55
C PHE A 299 -10.05 -5.56 6.45
N VAL A 300 -10.89 -6.27 7.22
CA VAL A 300 -11.84 -5.63 8.15
C VAL A 300 -11.12 -4.85 9.25
N HIS A 301 -10.03 -5.39 9.78
CA HIS A 301 -9.19 -4.70 10.77
C HIS A 301 -8.60 -3.40 10.22
N PHE A 302 -8.05 -3.45 9.01
CA PHE A 302 -7.57 -2.26 8.36
C PHE A 302 -8.69 -1.23 8.12
N LEU A 303 -9.87 -1.65 7.63
CA LEU A 303 -10.99 -0.73 7.40
C LEU A 303 -11.49 -0.07 8.69
N ALA A 304 -11.55 -0.81 9.79
CA ALA A 304 -11.88 -0.25 11.11
C ALA A 304 -10.85 0.80 11.54
N LEU A 305 -9.56 0.50 11.38
CA LEU A 305 -8.47 1.44 11.68
C LEU A 305 -8.53 2.68 10.77
N ALA A 306 -8.71 2.48 9.47
CA ALA A 306 -8.81 3.55 8.47
C ALA A 306 -10.01 4.45 8.73
N TYR A 307 -11.15 3.90 9.14
CA TYR A 307 -12.33 4.67 9.53
C TYR A 307 -12.05 5.56 10.74
N LEU A 308 -11.49 4.99 11.82
CA LEU A 308 -11.15 5.78 13.02
C LEU A 308 -10.12 6.87 12.71
N ALA A 309 -9.10 6.53 11.91
CA ALA A 309 -8.10 7.49 11.46
C ALA A 309 -8.74 8.62 10.63
N TRP A 310 -9.60 8.29 9.68
CA TRP A 310 -10.33 9.26 8.86
C TRP A 310 -11.23 10.18 9.70
N VAL A 311 -11.98 9.62 10.66
CA VAL A 311 -12.78 10.41 11.62
C VAL A 311 -11.88 11.33 12.45
N ALA A 312 -10.73 10.83 12.91
CA ALA A 312 -9.76 11.60 13.68
C ALA A 312 -9.15 12.77 12.88
N ALA A 313 -8.80 12.55 11.60
CA ALA A 313 -8.30 13.58 10.69
C ALA A 313 -9.34 14.67 10.37
N GLY A 314 -10.62 14.34 10.49
CA GLY A 314 -11.74 15.23 10.22
C GLY A 314 -11.97 15.52 8.72
N PRO A 315 -13.06 16.24 8.39
CA PRO A 315 -13.43 16.56 7.01
C PRO A 315 -12.28 17.26 6.28
N GLY A 316 -11.88 16.73 5.12
CA GLY A 316 -10.77 17.28 4.33
C GLY A 316 -9.40 17.31 5.03
N GLY A 317 -9.23 16.61 6.16
CA GLY A 317 -7.99 16.64 6.93
C GLY A 317 -7.79 17.90 7.77
N ARG A 318 -8.84 18.67 8.06
CA ARG A 318 -8.76 19.93 8.82
C ARG A 318 -8.07 19.80 10.19
N ARG A 319 -8.10 18.62 10.82
CA ARG A 319 -7.44 18.37 12.11
C ARG A 319 -5.97 17.93 11.98
N LEU A 320 -5.51 17.71 10.75
CA LEU A 320 -4.11 17.43 10.43
C LEU A 320 -3.35 18.70 10.05
N ALA A 321 -4.06 19.77 9.67
CA ALA A 321 -3.44 21.06 9.40
C ALA A 321 -2.90 21.66 10.71
N ALA A 322 -1.65 22.14 10.68
CA ALA A 322 -1.05 22.78 11.84
C ALA A 322 -1.88 24.02 12.24
N PRO A 323 -2.30 24.17 13.50
CA PRO A 323 -2.96 25.39 13.95
C PRO A 323 -1.95 26.55 13.98
N GLY A 324 -2.09 27.53 13.09
CA GLY A 324 -1.38 28.81 13.14
C GLY A 324 -0.94 29.36 11.77
N GLU A 325 -0.44 30.60 11.75
CA GLU A 325 0.17 31.24 10.55
C GLU A 325 1.71 31.22 10.57
N GLY A 326 2.29 30.52 11.55
CA GLY A 326 3.74 30.46 11.75
C GLY A 326 4.49 29.75 10.62
N PRO A 327 5.83 29.87 10.56
CA PRO A 327 6.64 29.27 9.50
C PRO A 327 6.41 27.75 9.34
N GLY A 328 6.18 27.03 10.44
CA GLY A 328 5.88 25.60 10.43
C GLY A 328 4.48 25.22 9.90
N ALA A 329 3.55 26.18 9.81
CA ALA A 329 2.23 25.98 9.21
C ALA A 329 2.20 26.33 7.70
N ARG A 330 3.28 26.93 7.17
CA ARG A 330 3.45 27.27 5.76
C ARG A 330 4.35 26.29 4.99
N LEU A 331 4.89 25.26 5.66
CA LEU A 331 5.67 24.16 5.09
C LEU A 331 4.74 23.03 4.60
#